data_AF-A0A0R3MFI8-F1
#
_entry.id   AF-A0A0R3MFI8-F1
#
_cell.length_a   1.000
_cell.length_b   1.000
_cell.length_c   1.000
_cell.angle_alpha   90.00
_cell.angle_beta   90.00
_cell.angle_gamma   90.00
#
_symmetry.space_group_name_H-M   'P 1'
#
loop_
_entity.id
_entity.type
_entity.pdbx_description
1 polymer ?
#
loop_
_entity_poly.entity_id
_entity_poly.type
_entity_poly.pdbx_seq_one_letter_code
_entity_poly.pdbx_strand_id
1 'polypeptide(L)'
;MKDLQKHLKKLRTDAAECKLINDLATGLEKRELFARLADHLSVLASEVEHAISAKVSSTETKQRRSHDAQGSALGSRQRHLCEIDEAGKLTHDFASVVAGIVD
;
A
#
# COMPACT_ATOMS: atom_id res chain seq x y z
N MET A 1 -9.99 -15.02 0.52
CA MET A 1 -9.19 -14.05 -0.29
C MET A 1 -10.00 -13.48 -1.45
N LYS A 2 -10.92 -14.24 -2.07
CA LYS A 2 -11.87 -13.74 -3.07
C LYS A 2 -12.74 -12.59 -2.53
N ASP A 3 -12.97 -12.58 -1.22
CA ASP A 3 -13.76 -11.58 -0.49
C ASP A 3 -13.11 -10.20 -0.56
N LEU A 4 -11.81 -10.11 -0.26
CA LEU A 4 -11.04 -8.85 -0.38
C LEU A 4 -10.99 -8.35 -1.83
N GLN A 5 -10.84 -9.26 -2.80
CA GLN A 5 -10.89 -8.89 -4.21
C GLN A 5 -12.28 -8.37 -4.64
N LYS A 6 -13.36 -8.95 -4.09
CA LYS A 6 -14.73 -8.48 -4.32
C LYS A 6 -14.93 -7.09 -3.73
N HIS A 7 -14.43 -6.84 -2.52
CA HIS A 7 -14.49 -5.52 -1.89
C HIS A 7 -13.66 -4.48 -2.64
N LEU A 8 -12.45 -4.83 -3.10
CA LEU A 8 -11.63 -3.97 -3.94
C LEU A 8 -12.37 -3.57 -5.23
N LYS A 9 -12.99 -4.53 -5.92
CA LYS A 9 -13.77 -4.24 -7.13
C LYS A 9 -14.91 -3.27 -6.83
N LYS A 10 -15.63 -3.49 -5.73
CA LYS A 10 -16.70 -2.58 -5.29
C LYS A 10 -16.16 -1.17 -5.05
N LEU A 11 -15.09 -1.01 -4.28
CA LEU A 11 -14.49 0.30 -3.99
C LEU A 11 -14.07 1.03 -5.27
N ARG A 12 -13.48 0.32 -6.24
CA ARG A 12 -13.12 0.90 -7.55
C ARG A 12 -14.34 1.32 -8.36
N THR A 13 -15.41 0.53 -8.35
CA THR A 13 -16.67 0.88 -9.00
C THR A 13 -17.28 2.12 -8.34
N ASP A 14 -17.41 2.13 -7.02
CA ASP A 14 -17.99 3.25 -6.27
C ASP A 14 -17.17 4.54 -6.50
N ALA A 15 -15.84 4.45 -6.57
CA ALA A 15 -14.98 5.59 -6.90
C ALA A 15 -15.21 6.12 -8.32
N ALA A 16 -15.34 5.23 -9.30
CA ALA A 16 -15.62 5.59 -10.69
C ALA A 16 -17.03 6.22 -10.84
N GLU A 17 -18.02 5.71 -10.11
CA GLU A 17 -19.37 6.29 -10.06
C GLU A 17 -19.35 7.69 -9.43
N CYS A 18 -18.64 7.88 -8.31
CA CYS A 18 -18.48 9.21 -7.71
C CYS A 18 -17.82 10.20 -8.67
N LYS A 19 -16.80 9.76 -9.42
CA LYS A 19 -16.15 10.59 -10.44
C LYS A 19 -17.12 10.96 -11.58
N LEU A 20 -17.91 10.00 -12.06
CA LEU A 20 -18.93 10.26 -13.08
C LEU A 20 -19.99 11.27 -12.58
N ILE A 21 -20.41 11.16 -11.32
CA ILE A 21 -21.35 12.12 -10.73
C ILE A 21 -20.71 13.51 -10.60
N ASN A 22 -19.42 13.61 -10.27
CA ASN A 22 -18.69 14.89 -10.30
C ASN A 22 -18.73 15.50 -11.71
N ASP A 23 -18.42 14.71 -12.75
CA ASP A 23 -18.36 15.20 -14.12
C ASP A 23 -19.74 15.67 -14.64
N LEU A 24 -20.82 15.05 -14.16
CA LEU A 24 -22.21 15.38 -14.52
C LEU A 24 -22.85 16.44 -13.61
N ALA A 25 -22.27 16.74 -12.46
CA ALA A 25 -22.86 17.65 -11.50
C ALA A 25 -22.73 19.11 -11.97
N THR A 26 -23.85 19.82 -12.00
CA THR A 26 -23.91 21.23 -12.42
C THR A 26 -23.57 22.20 -11.28
N GLY A 27 -23.77 21.80 -10.02
CA GLY A 27 -23.46 22.59 -8.83
C GLY A 27 -22.05 22.35 -8.30
N LEU A 28 -21.31 23.43 -8.03
CA LEU A 28 -19.92 23.39 -7.54
C LEU A 28 -19.76 22.59 -6.24
N GLU A 29 -20.65 22.81 -5.26
CA GLU A 29 -20.61 22.09 -3.97
C GLU A 29 -20.79 20.58 -4.14
N LYS A 30 -21.72 20.18 -5.01
CA LYS A 30 -21.97 18.78 -5.33
C LYS A 30 -20.76 18.17 -6.03
N ARG A 31 -20.17 18.87 -7.00
CA ARG A 31 -18.94 18.42 -7.68
C ARG A 31 -17.84 18.18 -6.65
N GLU A 32 -17.54 19.16 -5.83
CA GLU A 32 -16.45 19.08 -4.86
C GLU A 32 -16.63 17.90 -3.88
N LEU A 33 -17.84 17.70 -3.36
CA LEU A 33 -18.14 16.55 -2.50
C LEU A 33 -17.86 15.22 -3.20
N PHE A 34 -18.37 15.03 -4.42
CA PHE A 34 -18.18 13.77 -5.16
C PHE A 34 -16.72 13.57 -5.64
N ALA A 35 -15.97 14.64 -5.89
CA ALA A 35 -14.52 14.54 -6.11
C ALA A 35 -13.81 13.99 -4.86
N ARG A 36 -14.04 14.61 -3.70
CA ARG A 36 -13.42 14.17 -2.43
C ARG A 36 -13.78 12.72 -2.10
N LEU A 37 -15.03 12.32 -2.34
CA LEU A 37 -15.46 10.93 -2.16
C LEU A 37 -14.76 9.95 -3.12
N ALA A 38 -14.62 10.32 -4.40
CA ALA A 38 -13.90 9.50 -5.37
C ALA A 38 -12.42 9.31 -4.98
N ASP A 39 -11.78 10.36 -4.47
CA ASP A 39 -10.40 10.31 -3.98
C ASP A 39 -10.27 9.38 -2.76
N HIS A 40 -11.14 9.53 -1.77
CA HIS A 40 -11.13 8.67 -0.58
C HIS A 40 -11.37 7.19 -0.90
N LEU A 41 -12.34 6.90 -1.78
CA LEU A 41 -12.60 5.53 -2.21
C LEU A 41 -11.42 4.93 -2.99
N SER A 42 -10.70 5.76 -3.76
CA SER A 42 -9.49 5.34 -4.48
C SER A 42 -8.35 5.00 -3.50
N VAL A 43 -8.16 5.79 -2.43
CA VAL A 43 -7.18 5.49 -1.38
C VAL A 43 -7.49 4.16 -0.70
N LEU A 44 -8.75 3.96 -0.27
CA LEU A 44 -9.18 2.69 0.35
C LEU A 44 -8.99 1.49 -0.60
N ALA A 45 -9.25 1.66 -1.90
CA ALA A 45 -9.02 0.62 -2.88
C ALA A 45 -7.53 0.24 -2.99
N SER A 46 -6.64 1.23 -2.94
CA SER A 46 -5.18 1.02 -2.94
C SER A 46 -4.72 0.28 -1.69
N GLU A 47 -5.22 0.63 -0.51
CA GLU A 47 -4.89 -0.08 0.74
C GLU A 47 -5.31 -1.56 0.68
N VAL A 48 -6.50 -1.85 0.15
CA VAL A 48 -6.96 -3.23 -0.02
C VAL A 48 -6.08 -3.99 -1.03
N GLU A 49 -5.65 -3.34 -2.11
CA GLU A 49 -4.71 -3.93 -3.07
C GLU A 49 -3.35 -4.25 -2.43
N HIS A 50 -2.82 -3.34 -1.62
CA HIS A 50 -1.60 -3.56 -0.86
C HIS A 50 -1.75 -4.72 0.12
N ALA A 51 -2.87 -4.81 0.85
CA ALA A 51 -3.14 -5.91 1.77
C ALA A 51 -3.24 -7.27 1.06
N ILE A 52 -3.84 -7.31 -0.14
CA ILE A 52 -3.88 -8.50 -0.99
C ILE A 52 -2.46 -8.89 -1.41
N SER A 53 -1.68 -7.94 -1.91
CA SER A 53 -0.30 -8.17 -2.39
C SER A 53 0.66 -8.59 -1.27
N ALA A 54 0.55 -7.98 -0.09
CA ALA A 54 1.31 -8.34 1.11
C ALA A 54 0.99 -9.76 1.60
N LYS A 55 -0.27 -10.19 1.50
CA LYS A 55 -0.66 -11.56 1.85
C LYS A 55 -0.18 -12.58 0.81
N VAL A 56 -0.17 -12.25 -0.48
CA VAL A 56 0.39 -13.12 -1.53
C VAL A 56 1.89 -13.33 -1.32
N SER A 57 2.64 -12.25 -1.08
CA SER A 57 4.09 -12.33 -0.81
C SER A 57 4.44 -13.05 0.52
N SER A 58 3.56 -12.97 1.52
CA SER A 58 3.72 -13.73 2.79
C SER A 58 3.45 -15.23 2.64
N THR A 59 2.71 -15.66 1.62
CA THR A 59 2.47 -17.09 1.36
C THR A 59 3.62 -17.80 0.65
N GLU A 60 4.50 -17.08 -0.06
CA GLU A 60 5.68 -17.66 -0.72
C GLU A 60 6.87 -17.90 0.22
N THR A 61 6.96 -17.19 1.35
CA THR A 61 8.10 -17.32 2.28
C THR A 61 7.91 -18.36 3.38
N LYS A 62 6.69 -18.90 3.58
CA LYS A 62 6.45 -20.01 4.51
C LYS A 62 6.65 -21.40 3.88
N GLN A 63 6.66 -21.49 2.55
CA GLN A 63 6.83 -22.73 1.78
C GLN A 63 8.31 -23.00 1.40
N ARG A 64 9.29 -22.59 2.21
CA ARG A 64 10.72 -22.94 2.02
C ARG A 64 11.45 -23.29 3.32
N ARG A 65 10.71 -23.68 4.38
CA ARG A 65 11.32 -24.11 5.65
C ARG A 65 10.99 -25.54 6.09
N SER A 66 10.46 -26.37 5.21
CA SER A 66 10.09 -27.75 5.55
C SER A 66 10.51 -28.82 4.54
N HIS A 67 11.41 -28.53 3.59
CA HIS A 67 11.94 -29.58 2.71
C HIS A 67 13.46 -29.51 2.43
N ASP A 68 14.27 -28.98 3.33
CA ASP A 68 15.71 -29.20 3.30
C ASP A 68 16.24 -29.41 4.71
N ALA A 69 15.96 -30.60 5.24
CA ALA A 69 16.75 -31.19 6.31
C ALA A 69 17.56 -32.33 5.68
N GLN A 70 18.81 -32.08 5.30
CA GLN A 70 19.97 -32.98 5.46
C GLN A 70 21.26 -32.41 4.84
N GLY A 71 22.34 -32.40 5.64
CA GLY A 71 23.74 -32.19 5.21
C GLY A 71 24.27 -30.77 5.53
N SER A 72 24.65 -30.43 6.76
CA SER A 72 25.87 -30.81 7.49
C SER A 72 27.18 -30.19 6.96
N ALA A 73 27.94 -29.67 7.94
CA ALA A 73 29.39 -29.49 7.99
C ALA A 73 30.03 -28.15 7.52
N LEU A 74 30.37 -27.35 8.54
CA LEU A 74 31.69 -26.75 8.80
C LEU A 74 32.28 -25.75 7.79
N GLY A 75 32.44 -24.51 8.25
CA GLY A 75 33.22 -23.50 7.55
C GLY A 75 33.45 -22.24 8.37
N SER A 76 34.10 -22.36 9.52
CA SER A 76 34.65 -21.23 10.26
C SER A 76 35.60 -20.44 9.35
N ARG A 77 35.22 -19.23 8.93
CA ARG A 77 36.18 -18.23 8.46
C ARG A 77 35.65 -16.82 8.70
N GLN A 78 35.97 -16.35 9.91
CA GLN A 78 36.28 -14.97 10.20
C GLN A 78 36.98 -14.31 8.98
N ARG A 79 36.48 -13.16 8.51
CA ARG A 79 37.29 -11.96 8.27
C ARG A 79 36.43 -10.77 7.81
N HIS A 80 36.57 -9.71 8.61
CA HIS A 80 36.54 -8.29 8.25
C HIS A 80 35.19 -7.65 7.92
N LEU A 81 34.71 -6.93 8.94
CA LEU A 81 34.23 -5.54 8.90
C LEU A 81 34.43 -4.85 7.53
N CYS A 82 33.33 -4.38 6.95
CA CYS A 82 33.32 -3.11 6.24
C CYS A 82 32.10 -2.33 6.72
N GLU A 83 32.40 -1.33 7.54
CA GLU A 83 31.54 -0.21 7.88
C GLU A 83 31.28 0.59 6.60
N ILE A 84 30.03 0.80 6.23
CA ILE A 84 29.64 1.91 5.36
C ILE A 84 28.49 2.61 6.06
N ASP A 85 28.86 3.59 6.89
CA ASP A 85 27.98 4.68 7.26
C ASP A 85 28.17 5.77 6.18
N GLU A 86 27.16 6.00 5.36
CA GLU A 86 27.08 7.17 4.50
C GLU A 86 25.63 7.65 4.54
N ALA A 87 25.46 8.80 5.18
CA ALA A 87 24.21 9.48 5.42
C ALA A 87 23.41 9.70 4.13
N GLY A 88 22.44 8.82 3.86
CA GLY A 88 21.36 9.04 2.91
C GLY A 88 20.17 9.74 3.55
N LYS A 89 20.37 10.90 4.19
CA LYS A 89 19.26 11.80 4.52
C LYS A 89 18.60 12.24 3.21
N LEU A 90 17.41 11.74 2.92
CA LEU A 90 16.41 12.53 2.22
C LEU A 90 15.13 12.55 3.05
N THR A 91 15.07 13.58 3.87
CA THR A 91 13.84 14.16 4.38
C THR A 91 12.89 14.43 3.20
N HIS A 92 11.73 13.77 3.18
CA HIS A 92 10.50 14.53 3.17
C HIS A 92 9.40 13.74 3.88
N ASP A 93 9.26 14.12 5.14
CA ASP A 93 8.07 14.02 5.97
C ASP A 93 6.79 14.22 5.12
N PHE A 94 6.06 13.14 4.85
CA PHE A 94 4.71 13.21 4.25
C PHE A 94 3.66 13.55 5.32
N ALA A 95 4.08 13.89 6.55
CA ALA A 95 3.22 14.09 7.71
C ALA A 95 2.81 15.57 7.93
N SER A 96 3.36 16.54 7.20
CA SER A 96 3.02 17.97 7.37
C SER A 96 1.93 18.54 6.45
N VAL A 97 1.31 17.77 5.53
CA VAL A 97 0.26 18.32 4.63
C VAL A 97 -1.16 18.30 5.23
N VAL A 98 -1.37 17.69 6.39
CA VAL A 98 -2.70 17.69 7.06
C VAL A 98 -2.59 18.17 8.51
N ALA A 99 -2.10 19.39 8.70
CA ALA A 99 -2.17 20.08 10.00
C ALA A 99 -2.32 21.61 9.86
N GLY A 100 -2.98 22.09 8.81
CA GLY A 100 -3.05 23.54 8.53
C GLY A 100 -4.33 24.04 7.84
N ILE A 101 -5.46 23.37 8.00
CA ILE A 101 -6.77 23.93 7.61
C ILE A 101 -7.73 23.62 8.75
N VAL A 102 -8.34 24.68 9.32
CA VAL A 102 -9.06 24.79 10.61
C VAL A 102 -8.06 25.06 11.77
N ASP A 103 -7.86 26.27 12.29
CA ASP A 103 -8.75 27.42 12.59
C ASP A 103 -7.99 28.74 12.38
#